data_AF-A0A8X8K7L4-F1
#
_entry.id   AF-A0A8X8K7L4-F1
#
_cell.length_a   1.000
_cell.length_b   1.000
_cell.length_c   1.000
_cell.angle_alpha   90.00
_cell.angle_beta   90.00
_cell.angle_gamma   90.00
#
_symmetry.space_group_name_H-M   'P 1'
#
loop_
_entity.id
_entity.type
_entity.pdbx_description
1 polymer ?
#
loop_
_entity_poly.entity_id
_entity_poly.type
_entity_poly.pdbx_seq_one_letter_code
_entity_poly.pdbx_strand_id
1 'polypeptide(L)'
;MDRHFLCYYTKSSGQRPDFRDADWLPESRYRLDVPVVWNSEMRLRSLAYVFELFAVLSLAHAERGEESRLISFRKAGAEGREWYHEWLENDFTD
;
A
#
# COMPACT_ATOMS: atom_id res chain seq x y z
N MET A 1 4.42 -0.52 21.12
CA MET A 1 5.02 0.04 19.88
C MET A 1 5.30 1.51 20.14
N ASP A 2 6.55 1.95 20.02
CA ASP A 2 7.00 3.26 20.49
C ASP A 2 6.56 4.37 19.51
N ARG A 3 5.87 5.40 20.02
CA ARG A 3 5.30 6.53 19.24
C ARG A 3 6.35 7.37 18.52
N HIS A 4 7.63 7.11 18.74
CA HIS A 4 8.75 7.74 18.07
C HIS A 4 9.02 7.24 16.65
N PHE A 5 8.49 6.08 16.24
CA PHE A 5 8.67 5.56 14.88
C PHE A 5 7.84 6.30 13.82
N LEU A 6 6.74 6.94 14.22
CA LEU A 6 5.88 7.68 13.29
C LEU A 6 6.47 9.02 12.84
N CYS A 7 7.33 9.64 13.65
CA CYS A 7 7.85 10.99 13.39
C CYS A 7 9.00 11.08 12.37
N TYR A 8 9.56 9.96 11.90
CA TYR A 8 10.52 9.99 10.78
C TYR A 8 9.84 9.95 9.39
N TYR A 9 8.51 9.97 9.36
CA TYR A 9 7.74 10.25 8.14
C TYR A 9 7.89 11.72 7.74
N THR A 10 8.87 12.01 6.89
CA THR A 10 8.72 12.68 5.58
C THR A 10 10.08 13.24 5.18
N LYS A 11 10.94 12.41 4.57
CA LYS A 11 11.85 12.95 3.56
C LYS A 11 11.80 12.04 2.36
N SER A 12 11.06 12.53 1.38
CA SER A 12 10.94 12.02 0.03
C SER A 12 12.27 11.45 -0.47
N SER A 13 12.39 10.13 -0.47
CA SER A 13 13.16 9.44 -1.51
C SER A 13 12.63 9.99 -2.84
N GLY A 14 13.43 10.78 -3.56
CA GLY A 14 13.01 11.46 -4.80
C GLY A 14 12.58 10.52 -5.93
N GLN A 15 12.62 9.21 -5.68
CA GLN A 15 12.23 8.16 -6.59
C GLN A 15 10.72 7.96 -6.58
N ARG A 16 10.13 8.08 -7.77
CA ARG A 16 8.73 7.70 -8.01
C ARG A 16 8.70 6.17 -8.14
N PRO A 17 7.76 5.48 -7.46
CA PRO A 17 7.56 4.05 -7.66
C PRO A 17 7.21 3.75 -9.12
N ASP A 18 7.81 2.70 -9.68
CA ASP A 18 7.61 2.23 -11.05
C ASP A 18 6.84 0.90 -11.03
N PHE A 19 6.02 0.63 -12.05
CA PHE A 19 5.26 -0.62 -12.11
C PHE A 19 6.13 -1.88 -12.11
N ARG A 20 7.39 -1.78 -12.55
CA ARG A 20 8.36 -2.88 -12.50
C ARG A 20 8.69 -3.32 -11.07
N ASP A 21 8.48 -2.46 -10.09
CA ASP A 21 8.74 -2.73 -8.67
C ASP A 21 7.44 -3.08 -7.91
N ALA A 22 6.31 -3.23 -8.61
CA ALA A 22 5.01 -3.48 -7.99
C ALA A 22 4.92 -4.86 -7.31
N ASP A 23 5.77 -5.81 -7.72
CA ASP A 23 5.77 -7.19 -7.24
C ASP A 23 6.13 -7.31 -5.74
N TRP A 24 6.83 -6.31 -5.18
CA TRP A 24 7.14 -6.26 -3.74
C TRP A 24 5.90 -6.13 -2.86
N LEU A 25 4.83 -5.54 -3.40
CA LEU A 25 3.64 -5.22 -2.60
C LEU A 25 2.78 -6.48 -2.36
N PRO A 26 2.47 -7.31 -3.38
CA PRO A 26 1.87 -8.62 -3.16
C PRO A 26 2.67 -9.54 -2.23
N GLU A 27 4.00 -9.47 -2.27
CA GLU A 27 4.88 -10.32 -1.45
C GLU A 27 5.06 -9.80 -0.01
N SER A 28 4.60 -8.59 0.31
CA SER A 28 4.75 -8.03 1.64
C SER A 28 3.91 -8.78 2.68
N ARG A 29 4.55 -9.22 3.76
CA ARG A 29 3.88 -9.78 4.95
C ARG A 29 2.97 -8.76 5.64
N TYR A 30 3.33 -7.49 5.54
CA TYR A 30 2.59 -6.37 6.12
C TYR A 30 1.76 -5.70 5.02
N ARG A 31 0.85 -6.46 4.41
CA ARG A 31 -0.02 -5.98 3.33
C ARG A 31 -1.45 -5.84 3.86
N LEU A 32 -2.01 -4.65 3.74
CA LEU A 32 -3.42 -4.38 3.98
C LEU A 32 -4.15 -4.31 2.64
N ASP A 33 -5.13 -5.19 2.45
CA ASP A 33 -5.97 -5.19 1.26
C ASP A 33 -7.33 -4.58 1.56
N VAL A 34 -7.67 -3.51 0.84
CA VAL A 34 -8.95 -2.80 0.97
C VAL A 34 -9.76 -2.96 -0.31
N PRO A 35 -10.90 -3.68 -0.30
CA PRO A 35 -11.77 -3.74 -1.45
C PRO A 35 -12.42 -2.38 -1.69
N VAL A 36 -12.42 -1.92 -2.94
CA VAL A 36 -13.00 -0.64 -3.36
C VAL A 36 -13.84 -0.88 -4.61
N VAL A 37 -15.08 -0.41 -4.60
CA VAL A 37 -15.91 -0.39 -5.81
C VAL A 37 -15.71 0.96 -6.50
N TRP A 38 -15.29 0.93 -7.76
CA TRP A 38 -15.15 2.14 -8.58
C TRP A 38 -15.77 1.92 -9.95
N ASN A 39 -16.71 2.77 -10.35
CA ASN A 39 -17.42 2.65 -11.64
C ASN A 39 -18.00 1.24 -11.89
N SER A 40 -18.62 0.66 -10.85
CA SER A 40 -19.19 -0.71 -10.84
C SER A 40 -18.19 -1.86 -11.06
N GLU A 41 -16.88 -1.58 -11.01
CA GLU A 41 -15.82 -2.58 -11.01
C GLU A 41 -15.31 -2.78 -9.58
N MET A 42 -15.20 -4.03 -9.14
CA MET A 42 -14.52 -4.37 -7.89
C MET A 42 -13.02 -4.26 -8.11
N ARG A 43 -12.35 -3.49 -7.24
CA ARG A 43 -10.90 -3.30 -7.25
C ARG A 43 -10.36 -3.62 -5.88
N LEU A 44 -9.13 -4.13 -5.84
CA LEU A 44 -8.40 -4.28 -4.59
C LEU A 44 -7.38 -3.16 -4.50
N ARG A 45 -7.39 -2.43 -3.39
CA ARG A 45 -6.39 -1.44 -3.05
C ARG A 45 -5.51 -1.99 -1.94
N SER A 46 -4.30 -2.38 -2.30
CA SER A 46 -3.32 -2.94 -1.37
C SER A 46 -2.38 -1.83 -0.88
N LEU A 47 -2.11 -1.82 0.43
CA LEU A 47 -1.16 -0.93 1.09
C LEU A 47 -0.06 -1.74 1.78
N ALA A 48 1.19 -1.36 1.60
CA ALA A 48 2.32 -1.97 2.32
C ALA A 48 3.43 -0.94 2.57
N TYR A 49 4.10 -1.07 3.71
CA TYR A 49 5.30 -0.28 4.01
C TYR A 49 6.53 -0.87 3.33
N VAL A 50 7.23 -0.07 2.52
CA VAL A 50 8.45 -0.47 1.82
C VAL A 50 9.62 0.37 2.31
N PHE A 51 10.60 -0.29 2.95
CA PHE A 51 11.77 0.35 3.56
C PHE A 51 12.62 1.09 2.54
N GLU A 52 12.87 0.52 1.35
CA GLU A 52 13.70 1.15 0.32
C GLU A 52 13.14 2.49 -0.18
N LEU A 53 11.81 2.65 -0.13
CA LEU A 53 11.13 3.88 -0.51
C LEU A 53 10.72 4.74 0.69
N PHE A 54 10.94 4.27 1.93
CA PHE A 54 10.47 4.86 3.19
C PHE A 54 9.03 5.38 3.08
N ALA A 55 8.16 4.59 2.46
CA ALA A 55 6.80 4.99 2.14
C ALA A 55 5.85 3.80 2.18
N VAL A 56 4.59 4.09 2.53
CA VAL A 56 3.48 3.18 2.24
C VAL A 56 3.18 3.30 0.75
N LEU A 57 3.20 2.18 0.04
CA LEU A 57 2.82 2.10 -1.36
C LEU A 57 1.37 1.69 -1.46
N SER A 58 0.69 2.14 -2.51
CA SER A 58 -0.68 1.78 -2.83
C SER A 58 -0.74 1.20 -4.22
N LEU A 59 -1.22 -0.03 -4.32
CA LEU A 59 -1.51 -0.72 -5.57
C LEU A 59 -3.00 -0.85 -5.74
N ALA A 60 -3.52 -0.46 -6.90
CA ALA A 60 -4.89 -0.77 -7.29
C ALA A 60 -4.85 -1.81 -8.40
N HIS A 61 -5.58 -2.91 -8.26
CA HIS A 61 -5.78 -3.89 -9.33
C HIS A 61 -7.23 -4.36 -9.42
N ALA A 62 -7.59 -4.87 -10.59
CA ALA A 62 -8.86 -5.53 -10.84
C ALA A 62 -8.60 -6.95 -11.33
N GLU A 63 -9.39 -7.90 -10.84
CA GLU A 63 -9.37 -9.29 -11.32
C GLU A 63 -10.17 -9.40 -12.62
N ARG A 64 -9.60 -10.13 -13.59
CA ARG A 64 -10.24 -10.44 -14.87
C ARG A 64 -9.96 -11.90 -15.23
N GLY A 65 -10.85 -12.79 -14.80
CA GLY A 65 -10.60 -14.23 -14.91
C GLY A 65 -9.44 -14.63 -14.01
N GLU A 66 -8.44 -15.32 -14.55
CA GLU A 66 -7.24 -15.72 -13.81
C GLU A 66 -6.14 -14.64 -13.79
N GLU A 67 -6.37 -13.49 -14.44
CA GLU A 67 -5.38 -12.42 -14.55
C GLU A 67 -5.74 -11.22 -13.66
N SER A 68 -4.74 -10.58 -13.08
CA SER A 68 -4.88 -9.29 -12.39
C SER A 68 -4.32 -8.16 -13.24
N ARG A 69 -5.12 -7.10 -13.44
CA ARG A 69 -4.66 -5.88 -14.12
C ARG A 69 -4.23 -4.84 -13.10
N LEU A 70 -2.96 -4.45 -13.15
CA LEU A 70 -2.42 -3.31 -12.41
C LEU A 70 -3.01 -2.00 -12.96
N ILE A 71 -3.65 -1.21 -12.10
CA ILE A 71 -4.32 0.05 -12.44
C ILE A 71 -3.45 1.25 -12.04
N SER A 72 -2.90 1.24 -10.83
CA SER A 72 -2.06 2.33 -10.33
C SER A 72 -1.09 1.85 -9.27
N PHE A 73 0.13 2.36 -9.30
CA PHE A 73 1.14 2.13 -8.26
C PHE A 73 1.75 3.48 -7.86
N ARG A 74 1.61 3.83 -6.57
CA ARG A 74 2.01 5.15 -6.07
C ARG A 74 2.31 5.14 -4.58
N LYS A 75 2.99 6.18 -4.10
CA LYS A 75 3.04 6.47 -2.66
C LYS A 75 1.62 6.76 -2.15
N ALA A 76 1.27 6.21 -0.99
CA ALA A 76 -0.01 6.47 -0.35
C ALA A 76 -0.10 7.93 0.10
N GLY A 77 -1.31 8.49 0.05
CA GLY A 77 -1.61 9.81 0.61
C GLY A 77 -1.57 9.82 2.14
N ALA A 78 -1.89 10.95 2.78
CA ALA A 78 -1.98 11.05 4.24
C ALA A 78 -2.99 10.05 4.83
N GLU A 79 -4.25 10.13 4.41
CA GLU A 79 -5.32 9.24 4.84
C GLU A 79 -4.97 7.74 4.69
N GLY A 80 -4.42 7.35 3.53
CA GLY A 80 -4.02 5.96 3.31
C GLY A 80 -2.88 5.50 4.22
N ARG A 81 -1.94 6.39 4.59
CA ARG A 81 -0.89 6.09 5.56
C ARG A 81 -1.48 5.95 6.97
N GLU A 82 -2.37 6.85 7.35
CA GLU A 82 -3.04 6.82 8.66
C GLU A 82 -3.81 5.52 8.86
N TRP A 83 -4.66 5.13 7.89
CA TRP A 83 -5.38 3.84 7.95
C TRP A 83 -4.45 2.64 8.02
N TYR A 84 -3.38 2.63 7.22
CA TYR A 84 -2.43 1.52 7.23
C TYR A 84 -1.73 1.40 8.59
N HIS A 85 -1.37 2.51 9.22
CA HIS A 85 -0.75 2.50 10.54
C HIS A 85 -1.72 2.11 11.64
N GLU A 86 -2.95 2.62 11.61
CA GLU A 86 -4.01 2.23 12.54
C GLU A 86 -4.26 0.72 12.49
N TRP A 87 -4.38 0.17 11.28
CA TRP A 87 -4.53 -1.27 11.07
C TRP A 87 -3.32 -2.06 11.60
N LEU A 88 -2.09 -1.62 11.31
CA LEU A 88 -0.89 -2.29 11.82
C LEU A 88 -0.82 -2.34 13.35
N GLU A 89 -1.30 -1.29 14.02
CA GLU A 89 -1.23 -1.18 15.47
C GLU A 89 -2.32 -1.98 16.18
N ASN A 90 -3.51 -2.12 15.57
CA ASN A 90 -4.70 -2.60 16.26
C ASN A 90 -5.28 -3.90 15.69
N ASP A 91 -5.11 -4.16 14.39
CA ASP A 91 -5.83 -5.22 13.69
C ASP A 91 -4.90 -6.26 13.04
N PHE A 92 -3.65 -5.89 12.75
CA PHE A 92 -2.68 -6.82 12.18
C PHE A 92 -2.36 -7.96 13.16
N THR A 93 -2.58 -9.19 12.71
CA THR A 93 -2.30 -10.41 13.45
C THR A 93 -1.33 -11.26 12.61
N ASP A 94 -0.18 -11.63 13.18
CA ASP A 94 0.92 -12.35 12.48
C ASP A 94 0.60 -13.81 12.11
#